data_AF-A0A2V8VHE8-F1
#
_entry.id   AF-A0A2V8VHE8-F1
#
_cell.length_a   1.000
_cell.length_b   1.000
_cell.length_c   1.000
_cell.angle_alpha   90.00
_cell.angle_beta   90.00
_cell.angle_gamma   90.00
#
_symmetry.space_group_name_H-M   'P 1'
#
loop_
_entity.id
_entity.type
_entity.pdbx_description
1 polymer ?
#
loop_
_entity_poly.entity_id
_entity_poly.type
_entity_poly.pdbx_seq_one_letter_code
_entity_poly.pdbx_strand_id
1 'polypeptide(L)'
;RIAPLYDAGLSELNFSTGDDHQGFVPYERVVIGATTAAEFGIRALIVVEGRVGARFTMQDALLHPILSEFMRTSPARAGLDLLNNIWIPFRDDAEIAQPDAVYRTRDRLERFEGCDNVLENMVITPHERLASCCGLTFEHIPEMKIGDVRTRSLRELYDSQLEDFLKIWIRVEGPEKIFFFATQKDPDIPFPDGATHPCQTCAALFLNPRVRSVLQEHYLEKVPEVMFRYQVMRTLERRSDPSFAPAAEDAPPAPAGGPPRVGFGS
;
A
#
# COMPACT_ATOMS: atom_id res chain seq x y z
N ARG A 1 12.68 0.14 -21.74
CA ARG A 1 12.06 -0.65 -22.84
C ARG A 1 11.16 -1.68 -22.16
N ILE A 2 9.90 -1.81 -22.59
CA ILE A 2 8.88 -2.58 -21.86
C ILE A 2 8.85 -4.08 -22.22
N ALA A 3 9.23 -4.43 -23.45
CA ALA A 3 9.18 -5.82 -23.92
C ALA A 3 9.95 -6.82 -23.03
N PRO A 4 11.20 -6.57 -22.61
CA PRO A 4 11.90 -7.53 -21.75
C PRO A 4 11.21 -7.76 -20.40
N LEU A 5 10.47 -6.77 -19.90
CA LEU A 5 9.73 -6.89 -18.63
C LEU A 5 8.47 -7.74 -18.83
N TYR A 6 7.76 -7.50 -19.93
CA TYR A 6 6.61 -8.32 -20.32
C TYR A 6 7.00 -9.79 -20.53
N ASP A 7 8.08 -10.03 -21.28
CA ASP A 7 8.59 -11.38 -21.57
C ASP A 7 9.03 -12.10 -20.29
N ALA A 8 9.46 -11.35 -19.27
CA ALA A 8 9.79 -11.86 -17.94
C ALA A 8 8.55 -12.10 -17.05
N GLY A 9 7.34 -11.80 -17.52
CA GLY A 9 6.08 -12.03 -16.82
C GLY A 9 5.52 -10.84 -16.05
N LEU A 10 6.02 -9.62 -16.27
CA LEU A 10 5.45 -8.42 -15.64
C LEU A 10 4.01 -8.18 -16.11
N SER A 11 3.07 -8.18 -15.16
CA SER A 11 1.63 -8.04 -15.44
C SER A 11 1.05 -6.68 -15.09
N GLU A 12 1.73 -5.88 -14.26
CA GLU A 12 1.25 -4.58 -13.80
C GLU A 12 2.38 -3.55 -13.67
N LEU A 13 2.07 -2.28 -13.96
CA LEU A 13 2.93 -1.11 -13.76
C LEU A 13 2.16 0.05 -13.12
N ASN A 14 2.71 0.60 -12.03
CA ASN A 14 2.17 1.74 -11.31
C ASN A 14 3.04 2.98 -11.57
N PHE A 15 2.43 4.07 -12.03
CA PHE A 15 3.09 5.33 -12.35
C PHE A 15 2.58 6.46 -11.45
N SER A 16 3.43 6.94 -10.56
CA SER A 16 3.10 8.08 -9.70
C SER A 16 3.32 9.42 -10.41
N THR A 17 2.42 10.37 -10.20
CA THR A 17 2.49 11.74 -10.71
C THR A 17 1.84 12.73 -9.73
N GLY A 18 2.12 14.00 -9.89
CA GLY A 18 1.58 15.08 -9.08
C GLY A 18 2.58 16.23 -8.97
N ASP A 19 2.34 17.15 -8.04
CA ASP A 19 3.17 18.34 -7.89
C ASP A 19 4.63 18.00 -7.55
N ASP A 20 4.84 17.02 -6.67
CA ASP A 20 6.18 16.62 -6.22
C ASP A 20 6.89 15.77 -7.28
N HIS A 21 6.18 14.81 -7.90
CA HIS A 21 6.75 13.98 -8.96
C HIS A 21 7.08 14.77 -10.24
N GLN A 22 6.25 15.75 -10.61
CA GLN A 22 6.46 16.54 -11.83
C GLN A 22 7.64 17.49 -11.76
N GLY A 23 8.22 17.71 -10.58
CA GLY A 23 9.53 18.33 -10.44
C GLY A 23 10.66 17.54 -11.11
N PHE A 24 10.45 16.23 -11.34
CA PHE A 24 11.46 15.32 -11.90
C PHE A 24 11.04 14.71 -13.25
N VAL A 25 9.76 14.32 -13.39
CA VAL A 25 9.24 13.65 -14.58
C VAL A 25 7.97 14.34 -15.04
N PRO A 26 7.95 14.97 -16.24
CA PRO A 26 6.74 15.63 -16.72
C PRO A 26 5.63 14.62 -16.97
N TYR A 27 4.38 15.03 -16.72
CA TYR A 27 3.22 14.14 -16.82
C TYR A 27 3.06 13.49 -18.20
N GLU A 28 3.43 14.18 -19.28
CA GLU A 28 3.43 13.59 -20.63
C GLU A 28 4.22 12.27 -20.70
N ARG A 29 5.36 12.17 -20.01
CA ARG A 29 6.18 10.95 -19.97
C ARG A 29 5.51 9.84 -19.16
N VAL A 30 4.81 10.20 -18.08
CA VAL A 30 4.00 9.27 -17.30
C VAL A 30 2.88 8.69 -18.17
N VAL A 31 2.14 9.54 -18.89
CA VAL A 31 1.05 9.11 -19.78
C VAL A 31 1.59 8.20 -20.88
N ILE A 32 2.67 8.59 -21.57
CA ILE A 32 3.29 7.75 -22.61
C ILE A 32 3.68 6.37 -22.05
N GLY A 33 4.28 6.33 -20.86
CA GLY A 33 4.66 5.08 -20.21
C GLY A 33 3.46 4.19 -19.92
N ALA A 34 2.40 4.77 -19.35
CA ALA A 34 1.19 4.06 -18.96
C ALA A 34 0.38 3.56 -20.16
N THR A 35 0.19 4.39 -21.19
CA THR A 35 -0.53 3.97 -22.41
C THR A 35 0.25 2.90 -23.17
N THR A 36 1.58 3.06 -23.28
CA THR A 36 2.44 2.03 -23.91
C THR A 36 2.37 0.70 -23.15
N ALA A 37 2.35 0.74 -21.82
CA ALA A 37 2.19 -0.47 -21.00
C ALA A 37 0.87 -1.19 -21.28
N ALA A 38 -0.23 -0.43 -21.28
CA ALA A 38 -1.55 -0.98 -21.59
C ALA A 38 -1.62 -1.56 -23.01
N GLU A 39 -1.05 -0.89 -24.02
CA GLU A 39 -0.97 -1.41 -25.40
C GLU A 39 -0.15 -2.69 -25.52
N PHE A 40 0.88 -2.83 -24.68
CA PHE A 40 1.69 -4.04 -24.62
C PHE A 40 1.03 -5.18 -23.83
N GLY A 41 -0.16 -4.96 -23.26
CA GLY A 41 -0.90 -5.94 -22.46
C GLY A 41 -0.49 -6.00 -20.98
N ILE A 42 0.24 -5.00 -20.48
CA ILE A 42 0.55 -4.82 -19.06
C ILE A 42 -0.51 -3.89 -18.45
N ARG A 43 -1.14 -4.29 -17.35
CA ARG A 43 -2.06 -3.39 -16.63
C ARG A 43 -1.28 -2.18 -16.12
N ALA A 44 -1.81 -0.99 -16.37
CA ALA A 44 -1.18 0.25 -15.94
C ALA A 44 -2.11 1.01 -14.99
N LEU A 45 -1.51 1.65 -13.99
CA LEU A 45 -2.20 2.56 -13.08
C LEU A 45 -1.43 3.88 -13.04
N ILE A 46 -2.12 5.00 -13.25
CA ILE A 46 -1.57 6.33 -12.95
C ILE A 46 -2.09 6.76 -11.57
N VAL A 47 -1.18 7.00 -10.63
CA VAL A 47 -1.50 7.48 -9.29
C VAL A 47 -1.21 8.97 -9.21
N VAL A 48 -2.25 9.78 -9.04
CA VAL A 48 -2.16 11.24 -8.91
C VAL A 48 -2.11 11.61 -7.43
N GLU A 49 -1.18 12.48 -7.05
CA GLU A 49 -1.10 13.08 -5.71
C GLU A 49 -2.37 13.87 -5.37
N GLY A 50 -3.04 13.46 -4.30
CA GLY A 50 -4.19 14.12 -3.71
C GLY A 50 -3.81 14.89 -2.46
N ARG A 51 -3.97 16.22 -2.51
CA ARG A 51 -3.82 17.12 -1.37
C ARG A 51 -4.65 18.39 -1.54
N VAL A 52 -4.93 19.07 -0.45
CA VAL A 52 -5.52 20.41 -0.52
C VAL A 52 -4.50 21.37 -1.16
N GLY A 53 -4.98 22.18 -2.11
CA GLY A 53 -4.17 23.17 -2.82
C GLY A 53 -3.18 22.59 -3.84
N ALA A 54 -3.39 21.36 -4.31
CA ALA A 54 -2.60 20.80 -5.42
C ALA A 54 -2.70 21.69 -6.67
N ARG A 55 -1.58 21.94 -7.35
CA ARG A 55 -1.56 22.67 -8.64
C ARG A 55 -1.93 21.74 -9.79
N PHE A 56 -1.48 20.49 -9.74
CA PHE A 56 -1.88 19.45 -10.66
C PHE A 56 -2.89 18.51 -10.01
N THR A 57 -4.05 18.34 -10.64
CA THR A 57 -5.17 17.57 -10.10
C THR A 57 -5.51 16.36 -10.96
N MET A 58 -6.33 15.46 -10.43
CA MET A 58 -6.93 14.36 -11.20
C MET A 58 -7.67 14.85 -12.45
N GLN A 59 -8.31 16.03 -12.39
CA GLN A 59 -9.01 16.60 -13.54
C GLN A 59 -8.01 16.99 -14.64
N ASP A 60 -6.88 17.59 -14.28
CA ASP A 60 -5.81 17.93 -15.22
C ASP A 60 -5.22 16.67 -15.87
N ALA A 61 -5.04 15.61 -15.07
CA ALA A 61 -4.58 14.31 -15.53
C ALA A 61 -5.50 13.74 -16.62
N LEU A 62 -6.82 13.74 -16.37
CA LEU A 62 -7.85 13.21 -17.27
C LEU A 62 -8.01 14.01 -18.57
N LEU A 63 -7.77 15.32 -18.53
CA LEU A 63 -7.89 16.23 -19.68
C LEU A 63 -6.65 16.23 -20.58
N HIS A 64 -5.59 15.51 -20.22
CA HIS A 64 -4.36 15.51 -21.01
C HIS A 64 -4.58 14.86 -22.39
N PRO A 65 -4.20 15.53 -23.51
CA PRO A 65 -4.58 15.11 -24.86
C PRO A 65 -4.24 13.65 -25.20
N ILE A 66 -3.05 13.18 -24.82
CA ILE A 66 -2.63 11.80 -25.08
C ILE A 66 -3.51 10.80 -24.33
N LEU A 67 -3.83 11.08 -23.06
CA LEU A 67 -4.65 10.19 -22.25
C LEU A 67 -6.08 10.19 -22.76
N SER A 68 -6.67 11.38 -22.99
CA SER A 68 -8.04 11.50 -23.47
C SER A 68 -8.23 10.80 -24.82
N GLU A 69 -7.26 10.93 -25.73
CA GLU A 69 -7.30 10.22 -27.01
C GLU A 69 -7.18 8.71 -26.82
N PHE A 70 -6.21 8.25 -26.02
CA PHE A 70 -6.04 6.82 -25.71
C PHE A 70 -7.31 6.19 -25.14
N MET A 71 -7.94 6.85 -24.16
CA MET A 71 -9.17 6.36 -23.53
C MET A 71 -10.37 6.34 -24.49
N ARG A 72 -10.35 7.17 -25.54
CA ARG A 72 -11.40 7.25 -26.55
C ARG A 72 -11.23 6.21 -27.66
N THR A 73 -10.01 5.96 -28.11
CA THR A 73 -9.75 5.20 -29.34
C THR A 73 -9.03 3.88 -29.17
N SER A 74 -8.25 3.70 -28.10
CA SER A 74 -7.47 2.48 -27.94
C SER A 74 -8.34 1.30 -27.48
N PRO A 75 -8.23 0.12 -28.11
CA PRO A 75 -8.83 -1.10 -27.57
C PRO A 75 -8.20 -1.51 -26.22
N ALA A 76 -6.98 -1.03 -25.93
CA ALA A 76 -6.24 -1.34 -24.71
C ALA A 76 -6.65 -0.47 -23.52
N ARG A 77 -7.61 0.45 -23.67
CA ARG A 77 -8.08 1.38 -22.63
C ARG A 77 -8.53 0.70 -21.33
N ALA A 78 -9.00 -0.54 -21.40
CA ALA A 78 -9.41 -1.31 -20.21
C ALA A 78 -8.22 -1.78 -19.36
N GLY A 79 -7.01 -1.68 -19.89
CA GLY A 79 -5.76 -1.99 -19.18
C GLY A 79 -5.13 -0.78 -18.49
N LEU A 80 -5.77 0.39 -18.49
CA LEU A 80 -5.26 1.60 -17.84
C LEU A 80 -6.29 2.19 -16.87
N ASP A 81 -5.92 2.24 -15.60
CA ASP A 81 -6.69 2.88 -14.55
C ASP A 81 -6.00 4.16 -14.05
N LEU A 82 -6.77 5.02 -13.39
CA LEU A 82 -6.26 6.19 -12.69
C LEU A 82 -6.79 6.21 -11.25
N LEU A 83 -5.93 6.55 -10.31
CA LEU A 83 -6.25 6.67 -8.90
C LEU A 83 -5.79 8.04 -8.39
N ASN A 84 -6.65 8.72 -7.63
CA ASN A 84 -6.24 9.88 -6.84
C ASN A 84 -5.95 9.40 -5.41
N ASN A 85 -4.70 9.49 -4.98
CA ASN A 85 -4.26 8.93 -3.69
C ASN A 85 -3.86 10.03 -2.70
N ILE A 86 -4.07 9.81 -1.41
CA ILE A 86 -3.68 10.77 -0.37
C ILE A 86 -2.15 10.93 -0.38
N TRP A 87 -1.69 12.16 -0.57
CA TRP A 87 -0.27 12.49 -0.48
C TRP A 87 0.13 12.83 0.95
N ILE A 88 1.11 12.11 1.49
CA ILE A 88 1.63 12.33 2.84
C ILE A 88 3.02 12.98 2.78
N PRO A 89 3.38 13.81 3.76
CA PRO A 89 4.71 14.37 3.82
C PRO A 89 5.76 13.27 4.03
N PHE A 90 6.81 13.33 3.22
CA PHE A 90 7.96 12.42 3.31
C PHE A 90 9.05 12.96 4.25
N ARG A 91 9.05 14.28 4.50
CA ARG A 91 10.00 14.97 5.38
C ARG A 91 9.21 15.75 6.43
N ASP A 92 9.79 15.85 7.63
CA ASP A 92 9.16 16.47 8.81
C ASP A 92 8.87 17.97 8.64
N ASP A 93 9.38 18.63 7.59
CA ASP A 93 9.27 20.07 7.35
C ASP A 93 8.10 20.47 6.43
N ALA A 94 7.35 19.51 5.90
CA ALA A 94 6.21 19.78 5.01
C ALA A 94 4.88 19.51 5.70
N GLU A 95 4.10 20.57 5.98
CA GLU A 95 2.69 20.43 6.32
C GLU A 95 1.85 20.31 5.04
N ILE A 96 1.24 19.13 4.83
CA ILE A 96 0.32 18.89 3.73
C ILE A 96 -1.09 18.82 4.32
N ALA A 97 -1.89 19.85 4.06
CA ALA A 97 -3.28 19.87 4.44
C ALA A 97 -4.07 18.83 3.63
N GLN A 98 -4.97 18.12 4.31
CA GLN A 98 -5.84 17.11 3.72
C GLN A 98 -7.32 17.40 4.05
N PRO A 99 -8.28 16.80 3.32
CA PRO A 99 -9.68 16.88 3.71
C PRO A 99 -9.92 16.27 5.10
N ASP A 100 -10.75 16.90 5.94
CA ASP A 100 -11.03 16.44 7.32
C ASP A 100 -11.46 14.97 7.42
N ALA A 101 -12.08 14.43 6.37
CA ALA A 101 -12.56 13.06 6.32
C ALA A 101 -11.44 12.00 6.38
N VAL A 102 -10.22 12.34 5.93
CA VAL A 102 -9.11 11.38 5.86
C VAL A 102 -8.26 11.34 7.13
N TYR A 103 -8.41 12.32 8.01
CA TYR A 103 -7.68 12.34 9.28
C TYR A 103 -8.06 11.15 10.16
N ARG A 104 -7.02 10.52 10.70
CA ARG A 104 -7.05 9.27 11.44
C ARG A 104 -6.96 9.57 12.93
N THR A 105 -8.05 10.09 13.46
CA THR A 105 -8.14 10.57 14.83
C THR A 105 -8.59 9.50 15.81
N ARG A 106 -8.28 9.70 17.09
CA ARG A 106 -8.64 8.82 18.20
C ARG A 106 -10.15 8.58 18.30
N ASP A 107 -10.98 9.58 18.04
CA ASP A 107 -12.45 9.44 18.07
C ASP A 107 -13.01 8.54 16.96
N ARG A 108 -12.19 8.24 15.93
CA ARG A 108 -12.56 7.42 14.77
C ARG A 108 -11.92 6.03 14.78
N LEU A 109 -11.29 5.63 15.89
CA LEU A 109 -10.49 4.40 15.99
C LEU A 109 -11.22 3.14 15.51
N GLU A 110 -12.52 3.04 15.77
CA GLU A 110 -13.35 1.89 15.37
C GLU A 110 -13.48 1.72 13.85
N ARG A 111 -13.19 2.77 13.07
CA ARG A 111 -13.23 2.72 11.59
C ARG A 111 -11.96 2.14 10.98
N PHE A 112 -10.89 1.98 11.76
CA PHE A 112 -9.61 1.54 11.24
C PHE A 112 -9.45 0.02 11.36
N GLU A 113 -8.92 -0.57 10.30
CA GLU A 113 -8.73 -2.01 10.14
C GLU A 113 -7.25 -2.37 10.06
N GLY A 114 -7.00 -3.67 10.00
CA GLY A 114 -5.67 -4.22 9.74
C GLY A 114 -5.08 -3.76 8.41
N CYS A 115 -3.76 -3.90 8.27
CA CYS A 115 -3.05 -3.58 7.04
C CYS A 115 -2.60 -4.85 6.33
N ASP A 116 -3.26 -5.21 5.22
CA ASP A 116 -2.93 -6.40 4.41
C ASP A 116 -1.50 -6.32 3.84
N ASN A 117 -1.12 -5.11 3.42
CA ASN A 117 0.16 -4.83 2.78
C ASN A 117 1.38 -5.23 3.63
N VAL A 118 1.26 -5.26 4.96
CA VAL A 118 2.40 -5.55 5.85
C VAL A 118 2.89 -6.99 5.71
N LEU A 119 2.04 -7.95 5.33
CA LEU A 119 2.45 -9.36 5.17
C LEU A 119 2.28 -9.88 3.74
N GLU A 120 1.43 -9.24 2.94
CA GLU A 120 1.05 -9.74 1.61
C GLU A 120 1.83 -9.04 0.49
N ASN A 121 2.24 -7.79 0.71
CA ASN A 121 3.00 -7.03 -0.29
C ASN A 121 4.49 -7.08 0.01
N MET A 122 5.20 -7.74 -0.90
CA MET A 122 6.65 -7.92 -0.86
C MET A 122 7.31 -6.98 -1.86
N VAL A 123 8.18 -6.10 -1.37
CA VAL A 123 8.87 -5.10 -2.19
C VAL A 123 10.35 -5.42 -2.24
N ILE A 124 10.92 -5.44 -3.45
CA ILE A 124 12.38 -5.46 -3.63
C ILE A 124 12.83 -4.02 -3.87
N THR A 125 13.65 -3.49 -2.96
CA THR A 125 14.16 -2.12 -3.06
C THR A 125 15.30 -2.03 -4.09
N PRO A 126 15.67 -0.82 -4.55
CA PRO A 126 16.86 -0.62 -5.40
C PRO A 126 18.18 -1.09 -4.77
N HIS A 127 18.20 -1.29 -3.45
CA HIS A 127 19.34 -1.83 -2.71
C HIS A 127 19.28 -3.36 -2.55
N GLU A 128 18.43 -4.04 -3.33
CA GLU A 128 18.28 -5.50 -3.33
C GLU A 128 17.89 -6.03 -1.94
N ARG A 129 17.08 -5.24 -1.21
CA ARG A 129 16.48 -5.64 0.06
C ARG A 129 15.04 -6.05 -0.18
N LEU A 130 14.63 -7.15 0.44
CA LEU A 130 13.22 -7.48 0.56
C LEU A 130 12.63 -6.69 1.73
N ALA A 131 11.50 -6.02 1.50
CA ALA A 131 10.75 -5.29 2.50
C ALA A 131 9.31 -5.79 2.58
N SER A 132 8.74 -5.68 3.78
CA SER A 132 7.36 -5.99 4.12
C SER A 132 6.64 -4.64 4.20
N CYS A 133 5.63 -4.43 3.34
CA CYS A 133 4.88 -3.18 3.09
C CYS A 133 5.23 -2.45 1.78
N CYS A 134 4.20 -1.84 1.18
CA CYS A 134 4.26 -1.00 -0.02
C CYS A 134 4.34 0.51 0.26
N GLY A 135 4.19 0.94 1.51
CA GLY A 135 4.11 2.35 1.87
C GLY A 135 5.48 2.99 2.00
N LEU A 136 5.68 4.18 1.41
CA LEU A 136 6.95 4.90 1.39
C LEU A 136 7.60 5.10 2.78
N THR A 137 6.81 5.14 3.86
CA THR A 137 7.35 5.30 5.22
C THR A 137 8.17 4.11 5.71
N PHE A 138 8.05 2.93 5.08
CA PHE A 138 8.87 1.77 5.43
C PHE A 138 10.37 2.08 5.28
N GLU A 139 10.75 3.01 4.40
CA GLU A 139 12.14 3.43 4.19
C GLU A 139 12.77 3.98 5.48
N HIS A 140 11.97 4.51 6.41
CA HIS A 140 12.43 4.99 7.71
C HIS A 140 12.32 3.94 8.83
N ILE A 141 11.73 2.77 8.58
CA ILE A 141 11.49 1.72 9.58
C ILE A 141 12.42 0.53 9.30
N PRO A 142 13.56 0.37 10.01
CA PRO A 142 14.50 -0.73 9.77
C PRO A 142 13.86 -2.12 9.81
N GLU A 143 12.91 -2.33 10.72
CA GLU A 143 12.21 -3.60 10.96
C GLU A 143 11.34 -4.04 9.76
N MET A 144 10.98 -3.12 8.86
CA MET A 144 10.26 -3.45 7.62
C MET A 144 11.19 -4.01 6.54
N LYS A 145 12.52 -3.84 6.66
CA LYS A 145 13.50 -4.48 5.75
C LYS A 145 13.81 -5.88 6.26
N ILE A 146 13.30 -6.88 5.56
CA ILE A 146 13.38 -8.30 5.94
C ILE A 146 14.79 -8.86 5.73
N GLY A 147 15.48 -8.48 4.64
CA GLY A 147 16.85 -8.93 4.39
C GLY A 147 17.37 -8.72 2.97
N ASP A 148 18.59 -9.20 2.69
CA ASP A 148 19.23 -9.16 1.36
C ASP A 148 18.73 -10.29 0.46
N VAL A 149 18.24 -9.98 -0.74
CA VAL A 149 17.84 -11.01 -1.71
C VAL A 149 19.04 -11.66 -2.41
N ARG A 150 20.24 -11.10 -2.27
CA ARG A 150 21.48 -11.72 -2.81
C ARG A 150 22.03 -12.83 -1.93
N THR A 151 21.70 -12.83 -0.63
CA THR A 151 22.29 -13.78 0.32
C THR A 151 21.30 -14.81 0.85
N ARG A 152 19.99 -14.56 0.72
CA ARG A 152 18.92 -15.44 1.20
C ARG A 152 17.86 -15.60 0.13
N SER A 153 17.17 -16.75 0.14
CA SER A 153 16.07 -16.98 -0.80
C SER A 153 14.86 -16.12 -0.46
N LEU A 154 14.08 -15.73 -1.48
CA LEU A 154 12.83 -14.97 -1.27
C LEU A 154 11.85 -15.70 -0.35
N ARG A 155 11.79 -17.03 -0.45
CA ARG A 155 10.97 -17.87 0.41
C ARG A 155 11.40 -17.76 1.88
N GLU A 156 12.68 -17.94 2.18
CA GLU A 156 13.19 -17.81 3.55
C GLU A 156 12.92 -16.43 4.15
N LEU A 157 13.11 -15.38 3.35
CA LEU A 157 12.83 -14.02 3.78
C LEU A 157 11.33 -13.84 4.06
N TYR A 158 10.48 -14.26 3.12
CA TYR A 158 9.03 -14.23 3.27
C TYR A 158 8.57 -14.99 4.53
N ASP A 159 9.03 -16.21 4.74
CA ASP A 159 8.62 -17.04 5.88
C ASP A 159 9.08 -16.41 7.21
N SER A 160 10.29 -15.82 7.26
CA SER A 160 10.82 -15.20 8.48
C SER A 160 10.01 -13.98 8.97
N GLN A 161 9.30 -13.29 8.07
CA GLN A 161 8.46 -12.17 8.47
C GLN A 161 7.23 -12.63 9.28
N LEU A 162 6.80 -13.89 9.10
CA LEU A 162 5.63 -14.46 9.77
C LEU A 162 5.91 -14.80 11.25
N GLU A 163 7.14 -14.62 11.70
CA GLU A 163 7.56 -14.75 13.11
C GLU A 163 7.53 -13.41 13.85
N ASP A 164 7.33 -12.29 13.14
CA ASP A 164 7.26 -10.94 13.70
C ASP A 164 5.86 -10.65 14.23
N PHE A 165 5.69 -10.75 15.55
CA PHE A 165 4.40 -10.51 16.20
C PHE A 165 3.86 -9.11 15.93
N LEU A 166 4.70 -8.08 15.84
CA LEU A 166 4.22 -6.72 15.63
C LEU A 166 3.64 -6.55 14.22
N LYS A 167 4.24 -7.19 13.21
CA LYS A 167 3.67 -7.23 11.85
C LYS A 167 2.34 -7.99 11.81
N ILE A 168 2.24 -9.12 12.52
CA ILE A 168 0.97 -9.84 12.66
C ILE A 168 -0.08 -8.96 13.34
N TRP A 169 0.29 -8.24 14.38
CA TRP A 169 -0.62 -7.34 15.08
C TRP A 169 -1.10 -6.21 14.16
N ILE A 170 -0.20 -5.61 13.38
CA ILE A 170 -0.55 -4.59 12.37
C ILE A 170 -1.50 -5.17 11.31
N ARG A 171 -1.29 -6.41 10.86
CA ARG A 171 -2.19 -7.09 9.92
C ARG A 171 -3.59 -7.31 10.48
N VAL A 172 -3.72 -7.52 11.80
CA VAL A 172 -4.99 -7.87 12.45
C VAL A 172 -5.76 -6.63 12.92
N GLU A 173 -5.08 -5.63 13.48
CA GLU A 173 -5.73 -4.47 14.12
C GLU A 173 -5.39 -3.13 13.48
N GLY A 174 -4.29 -3.04 12.74
CA GLY A 174 -3.80 -1.79 12.17
C GLY A 174 -2.97 -0.97 13.17
N PRO A 175 -2.11 -0.08 12.68
CA PRO A 175 -1.16 0.65 13.52
C PRO A 175 -1.86 1.59 14.52
N GLU A 176 -3.05 2.12 14.20
CA GLU A 176 -3.79 3.04 15.08
C GLU A 176 -4.24 2.37 16.37
N LYS A 177 -4.78 1.16 16.31
CA LYS A 177 -5.26 0.44 17.50
C LYS A 177 -4.12 0.03 18.42
N ILE A 178 -2.97 -0.33 17.84
CA ILE A 178 -1.74 -0.64 18.59
C ILE A 178 -1.20 0.62 19.26
N PHE A 179 -1.14 1.74 18.53
CA PHE A 179 -0.69 3.01 19.10
C PHE A 179 -1.63 3.45 20.23
N PHE A 180 -2.94 3.34 20.04
CA PHE A 180 -3.93 3.64 21.07
C PHE A 180 -3.73 2.79 22.33
N PHE A 181 -3.49 1.48 22.19
CA PHE A 181 -3.14 0.62 23.31
C PHE A 181 -1.93 1.16 24.10
N ALA A 182 -0.88 1.66 23.42
CA ALA A 182 0.25 2.27 24.10
C ALA A 182 -0.16 3.52 24.91
N THR A 183 -1.05 4.37 24.38
CA THR A 183 -1.57 5.54 25.12
C THR A 183 -2.42 5.17 26.33
N GLN A 184 -3.02 3.98 26.35
CA GLN A 184 -3.77 3.49 27.52
C GLN A 184 -2.85 3.04 28.65
N LYS A 185 -1.66 2.53 28.31
CA LYS A 185 -0.63 2.13 29.28
C LYS A 185 0.17 3.33 29.77
N ASP A 186 0.37 4.30 28.90
CA ASP A 186 1.09 5.53 29.20
C ASP A 186 0.32 6.76 28.66
N PRO A 187 -0.53 7.38 29.52
CA PRO A 187 -1.39 8.50 29.14
C PRO A 187 -0.67 9.78 28.67
N ASP A 188 0.64 9.90 28.92
CA ASP A 188 1.42 11.06 28.44
C ASP A 188 1.85 10.90 26.99
N ILE A 189 1.70 9.71 26.39
CA ILE A 189 1.95 9.51 24.95
C ILE A 189 0.79 10.14 24.18
N PRO A 190 1.00 11.22 23.39
CA PRO A 190 -0.06 11.78 22.57
C PRO A 190 -0.38 10.84 21.41
N PHE A 191 -1.66 10.63 21.14
CA PHE A 191 -2.11 9.93 19.95
C PHE A 191 -1.82 10.80 18.69
N PRO A 192 -1.36 10.22 17.57
CA PRO A 192 -1.01 10.99 16.37
C PRO A 192 -2.25 11.41 15.56
N ASP A 193 -3.10 12.26 16.14
CA ASP A 193 -4.37 12.71 15.52
C ASP A 193 -4.17 13.48 14.19
N GLY A 194 -2.95 13.95 13.89
CA GLY A 194 -2.59 14.57 12.62
C GLY A 194 -2.31 13.59 11.48
N ALA A 195 -2.30 12.28 11.72
CA ALA A 195 -2.09 11.29 10.68
C ALA A 195 -3.28 11.25 9.71
N THR A 196 -3.00 11.11 8.42
CA THR A 196 -3.99 11.01 7.34
C THR A 196 -3.91 9.68 6.59
N HIS A 197 -2.85 8.91 6.83
CA HIS A 197 -2.65 7.58 6.28
C HIS A 197 -2.09 6.64 7.35
N PRO A 198 -2.48 5.33 7.37
CA PRO A 198 -2.01 4.38 8.39
C PRO A 198 -0.48 4.24 8.45
N CYS A 199 0.20 4.42 7.32
CA CYS A 199 1.66 4.40 7.25
C CYS A 199 2.35 5.45 8.13
N GLN A 200 1.70 6.59 8.41
CA GLN A 200 2.24 7.62 9.32
C GLN A 200 2.16 7.15 10.78
N THR A 201 1.03 6.58 11.18
CA THR A 201 0.88 5.98 12.52
C THR A 201 1.81 4.78 12.69
N CYS A 202 1.99 3.98 11.64
CA CYS A 202 2.96 2.88 11.62
C CYS A 202 4.39 3.42 11.84
N ALA A 203 4.80 4.47 11.13
CA ALA A 203 6.11 5.09 11.37
C ALA A 203 6.24 5.60 12.82
N ALA A 204 5.23 6.28 13.36
CA ALA A 204 5.23 6.72 14.76
C ALA A 204 5.35 5.56 15.76
N LEU A 205 4.69 4.42 15.49
CA LEU A 205 4.75 3.20 16.28
C LEU A 205 6.19 2.67 16.40
N PHE A 206 6.93 2.65 15.29
CA PHE A 206 8.30 2.14 15.24
C PHE A 206 9.36 3.17 15.65
N LEU A 207 9.12 4.46 15.44
CA LEU A 207 10.13 5.50 15.65
C LEU A 207 10.06 6.14 17.04
N ASN A 208 8.90 6.11 17.71
CA ASN A 208 8.76 6.69 19.04
C ASN A 208 9.32 5.74 20.12
N PRO A 209 10.43 6.06 20.80
CA PRO A 209 11.04 5.17 21.78
C PRO A 209 10.13 4.86 22.97
N ARG A 210 9.27 5.80 23.38
CA ARG A 210 8.34 5.63 24.50
C ARG A 210 7.26 4.60 24.16
N VAL A 211 6.72 4.69 22.95
CA VAL A 211 5.76 3.70 22.42
C VAL A 211 6.42 2.32 22.34
N ARG A 212 7.64 2.22 21.81
CA ARG A 212 8.37 0.96 21.74
C ARG A 212 8.55 0.32 23.12
N SER A 213 8.97 1.09 24.13
CA SER A 213 9.14 0.60 25.50
C SER A 213 7.83 0.05 26.06
N VAL A 214 6.72 0.79 25.90
CA VAL A 214 5.39 0.35 26.35
C VAL A 214 4.98 -0.95 25.66
N LEU A 215 5.17 -1.05 24.34
CA LEU A 215 4.84 -2.27 23.61
C LEU A 215 5.71 -3.45 24.07
N GLN A 216 7.02 -3.25 24.27
CA GLN A 216 7.91 -4.30 24.78
C GLN A 216 7.48 -4.84 26.15
N GLU A 217 6.98 -3.96 27.03
CA GLU A 217 6.52 -4.35 28.36
C GLU A 217 5.14 -5.04 28.34
N HIS A 218 4.23 -4.61 27.46
CA HIS A 218 2.81 -4.96 27.55
C HIS A 218 2.26 -5.82 26.39
N TYR A 219 3.03 -6.09 25.31
CA TYR A 219 2.49 -6.78 24.13
C TYR A 219 1.92 -8.18 24.41
N LEU A 220 2.42 -8.88 25.44
CA LEU A 220 1.95 -10.22 25.82
C LEU A 220 0.46 -10.24 26.19
N GLU A 221 -0.09 -9.12 26.65
CA GLU A 221 -1.53 -8.97 26.91
C GLU A 221 -2.38 -9.17 25.65
N LYS A 222 -1.79 -8.90 24.47
CA LYS A 222 -2.46 -8.93 23.18
C LYS A 222 -2.17 -10.17 22.35
N VAL A 223 -1.12 -10.92 22.68
CA VAL A 223 -0.72 -12.13 21.93
C VAL A 223 -1.87 -13.13 21.76
N PRO A 224 -2.61 -13.55 22.81
CA PRO A 224 -3.65 -14.58 22.65
C PRO A 224 -4.76 -14.15 21.70
N GLU A 225 -5.24 -12.90 21.84
CA GLU A 225 -6.31 -12.34 21.03
C GLU A 225 -5.89 -12.20 19.56
N VAL A 226 -4.74 -11.55 19.34
CA VAL A 226 -4.20 -11.27 18.00
C VAL A 226 -3.89 -12.55 17.26
N MET A 227 -3.22 -13.51 17.92
CA MET A 227 -2.88 -14.79 17.29
C MET A 227 -4.11 -15.62 16.95
N PHE A 228 -5.14 -15.62 17.82
CA PHE A 228 -6.40 -16.31 17.52
C PHE A 228 -7.06 -15.72 16.26
N ARG A 229 -7.22 -14.39 16.23
CA ARG A 229 -7.82 -13.68 15.08
C ARG A 229 -7.02 -13.93 13.80
N TYR A 230 -5.70 -13.85 13.87
CA TYR A 230 -4.82 -14.11 12.72
C TYR A 230 -4.98 -15.55 12.17
N GLN A 231 -5.06 -16.56 13.04
CA GLN A 231 -5.27 -17.95 12.60
C GLN A 231 -6.63 -18.15 11.94
N VAL A 232 -7.68 -17.50 12.44
CA VAL A 232 -9.01 -17.51 11.80
C VAL A 232 -8.94 -16.87 10.42
N MET A 233 -8.32 -15.70 10.29
CA MET A 233 -8.15 -14.99 9.01
C MET A 233 -7.44 -15.87 7.98
N ARG A 234 -6.28 -16.43 8.32
CA ARG A 234 -5.53 -17.33 7.42
C ARG A 234 -6.32 -18.58 7.02
N THR A 235 -7.15 -19.10 7.92
CA THR A 235 -7.99 -20.27 7.63
C THR A 235 -9.09 -19.93 6.63
N LEU A 236 -9.70 -18.74 6.76
CA LEU A 236 -10.73 -18.27 5.85
C LEU A 236 -10.15 -17.93 4.47
N GLU A 237 -9.01 -17.25 4.42
CA GLU A 237 -8.29 -16.93 3.18
C GLU A 237 -7.93 -18.20 2.40
N ARG A 238 -7.35 -19.20 3.07
CA ARG A 238 -7.04 -20.51 2.45
C ARG A 238 -8.27 -21.22 1.87
N ARG A 239 -9.44 -21.05 2.50
CA ARG A 239 -10.70 -21.63 2.01
C ARG A 239 -11.31 -20.84 0.86
N SER A 240 -10.97 -19.56 0.75
CA SER A 240 -11.49 -18.64 -0.26
C SER A 240 -10.60 -18.57 -1.49
N ASP A 241 -9.37 -19.08 -1.40
CA ASP A 241 -8.42 -19.17 -2.49
C ASP A 241 -8.83 -20.28 -3.50
N PRO A 242 -9.23 -19.92 -4.73
CA PRO A 242 -9.62 -20.89 -5.75
C PRO A 242 -8.47 -21.80 -6.20
N SER A 243 -7.20 -21.44 -5.94
CA SER A 243 -6.04 -22.30 -6.21
C SER A 243 -5.92 -23.48 -5.23
N PHE A 244 -6.67 -23.45 -4.12
CA PHE A 244 -6.74 -24.49 -3.09
C PHE A 244 -8.06 -25.28 -3.10
N ALA A 245 -9.00 -24.95 -3.99
CA ALA A 245 -10.16 -25.78 -4.24
C ALA A 245 -9.71 -27.16 -4.76
N PRO A 246 -10.29 -28.29 -4.31
CA PRO A 246 -10.06 -29.57 -4.98
C PRO A 246 -10.41 -29.37 -6.46
N ALA A 247 -9.48 -29.72 -7.35
CA ALA A 247 -9.59 -29.47 -8.77
C ALA A 247 -10.97 -29.91 -9.29
N ALA A 248 -11.83 -28.95 -9.61
CA ALA A 248 -13.07 -29.23 -10.31
C ALA A 248 -12.70 -29.33 -11.80
N GLU A 249 -12.88 -30.52 -12.37
CA GLU A 249 -12.42 -30.85 -13.74
C GLU A 249 -13.10 -30.04 -14.87
N ASP A 250 -14.10 -29.18 -14.61
CA ASP A 250 -14.86 -28.51 -15.67
C ASP A 250 -15.37 -27.09 -15.30
N ALA A 251 -14.49 -26.08 -15.25
CA ALA A 251 -14.91 -24.68 -15.10
C ALA A 251 -14.82 -23.89 -16.43
N PRO A 252 -15.89 -23.23 -16.90
CA PRO A 252 -15.88 -22.44 -18.13
C PRO A 252 -15.12 -21.12 -17.97
N PRO A 253 -14.61 -20.51 -19.07
CA PRO A 253 -13.79 -19.30 -19.01
C PRO A 253 -14.59 -18.07 -18.56
N ALA A 254 -13.91 -17.17 -17.85
CA ALA A 254 -14.47 -15.93 -17.32
C ALA A 254 -14.87 -14.91 -18.42
N PRO A 255 -15.92 -14.10 -18.21
CA PRO A 255 -16.40 -13.16 -19.22
C PRO A 255 -15.50 -11.92 -19.33
N ALA A 256 -15.32 -11.44 -20.56
CA ALA A 256 -14.59 -10.23 -20.89
C ALA A 256 -15.50 -8.98 -20.84
N GLY A 257 -15.03 -7.92 -20.19
CA GLY A 257 -15.49 -6.54 -20.43
C GLY A 257 -16.38 -5.93 -19.33
N GLY A 258 -15.83 -4.94 -18.63
CA GLY A 258 -16.56 -3.98 -17.79
C GLY A 258 -15.94 -2.58 -17.90
N PRO A 259 -16.69 -1.51 -17.61
CA PRO A 259 -16.15 -0.14 -17.64
C PRO A 259 -15.09 0.05 -16.53
N PRO A 260 -14.20 1.05 -16.66
CA PRO A 260 -13.17 1.32 -15.66
C PRO A 260 -13.81 1.62 -14.30
N ARG A 261 -13.21 1.07 -13.24
CA ARG A 261 -13.67 1.30 -11.87
C ARG A 261 -12.93 2.50 -11.30
N VAL A 262 -13.66 3.58 -11.06
CA VAL A 262 -13.15 4.69 -10.24
C VAL A 262 -13.24 4.24 -8.78
N GLY A 263 -12.10 3.93 -8.17
CA GLY A 263 -11.99 3.64 -6.74
C GLY A 263 -11.46 4.85 -5.98
N PHE A 264 -12.03 5.11 -4.80
CA PHE A 264 -11.37 5.91 -3.77
C PHE A 264 -10.54 4.94 -2.92
N GLY A 265 -9.23 5.13 -2.86
CA GLY A 265 -8.36 4.39 -1.94
C GLY A 265 -8.53 4.95 -0.53
N SER A 266 -8.91 4.08 0.40
CA SER A 266 -8.91 4.34 1.85
C SER A 266 -7.49 4.35 2.42
#